data_AF-G5CTY9-F1
#
_entry.id   AF-G5CTY9-F1
#
_cell.length_a   1.000
_cell.length_b   1.000
_cell.length_c   1.000
_cell.angle_alpha   90.00
_cell.angle_beta   90.00
_cell.angle_gamma   90.00
#
_symmetry.space_group_name_H-M   'P 1'
#
loop_
_entity.id
_entity.type
_entity.pdbx_description
1 polymer ?
#
loop_
_entity_poly.entity_id
_entity_poly.type
_entity_poly.pdbx_seq_one_letter_code
_entity_poly.pdbx_strand_id
1 'polypeptide(L)'
;RDNWYPTRDLTHDRYQTKSTALLAARARQAFFEFNPLPMNADDPERIYRAVPCGPLADMLALDLRSYRGPNSTNLQRDLSNDSRVMGAQQVEWLKAQLASSHAVWKVIANDMP
;
A
#
# COMPACT_ATOMS: atom_id res chain seq x y z
N ARG A 1 0.70 -2.76 19.27
CA ARG A 1 0.61 -1.61 18.34
C ARG A 1 0.75 -2.13 16.91
N ASP A 2 -0.27 -1.91 16.09
CA ASP A 2 -0.34 -2.35 14.70
C ASP A 2 -0.04 -1.19 13.74
N ASN A 3 1.20 -0.69 13.80
CA ASN A 3 1.66 0.37 12.91
C ASN A 3 3.05 0.01 12.38
N TRP A 4 3.08 -0.84 11.36
CA TRP A 4 4.32 -1.21 10.68
C TRP A 4 4.79 -0.09 9.73
N TYR A 5 6.11 0.08 9.65
CA TYR A 5 6.81 0.97 8.73
C TYR A 5 8.26 0.46 8.52
N PRO A 6 8.93 0.78 7.41
CA PRO A 6 10.21 0.17 7.03
C PRO A 6 11.32 0.32 8.09
N THR A 7 11.41 1.49 8.72
CA THR A 7 12.47 1.86 9.68
C THR A 7 12.15 1.52 11.13
N ARG A 8 11.15 0.66 11.39
CA ARG A 8 10.76 0.30 12.75
C ARG A 8 11.89 -0.45 13.47
N ASP A 9 12.24 0.00 14.66
CA ASP A 9 13.21 -0.70 15.50
C ASP A 9 12.51 -1.81 16.31
N LEU A 10 13.07 -3.03 16.27
CA LEU A 10 12.61 -4.21 16.98
C LEU A 10 13.65 -4.75 17.99
N THR A 11 14.76 -4.03 18.23
CA THR A 11 15.85 -4.44 19.12
C THR A 11 15.35 -4.83 20.52
N HIS A 12 14.38 -4.10 21.07
CA HIS A 12 13.78 -4.37 22.38
C HIS A 12 12.55 -5.28 22.35
N ASP A 13 12.23 -5.88 21.21
CA ASP A 13 11.12 -6.82 21.10
C ASP A 13 11.47 -8.20 21.73
N ARG A 14 10.48 -9.04 22.01
CA ARG A 14 10.67 -10.41 22.54
C ARG A 14 10.96 -11.46 21.47
N TYR A 15 10.74 -11.13 20.19
CA TYR A 15 10.91 -12.08 19.07
C TYR A 15 12.36 -12.25 18.64
N GLN A 16 12.74 -13.42 18.13
CA GLN A 16 14.10 -13.72 17.67
C GLN A 16 14.47 -12.97 16.38
N THR A 17 13.55 -12.87 15.42
CA THR A 17 13.79 -12.14 14.18
C THR A 17 13.56 -10.65 14.39
N LYS A 18 14.60 -9.83 14.18
CA LYS A 18 14.56 -8.37 14.36
C LYS A 18 14.54 -7.57 13.06
N SER A 19 14.87 -8.21 11.94
CA SER A 19 14.85 -7.55 10.64
C SER A 19 13.41 -7.29 10.20
N THR A 20 13.00 -6.03 10.23
CA THR A 20 11.70 -5.59 9.71
C THR A 20 11.55 -5.88 8.23
N ALA A 21 12.63 -5.72 7.46
CA ALA A 21 12.66 -6.03 6.04
C ALA A 21 12.36 -7.51 5.78
N LEU A 22 12.99 -8.42 6.54
CA LEU A 22 12.76 -9.86 6.41
C LEU A 22 11.33 -10.24 6.83
N LEU A 23 10.83 -9.68 7.94
CA LEU A 23 9.46 -9.91 8.38
C LEU A 23 8.44 -9.40 7.35
N ALA A 24 8.68 -8.23 6.74
CA ALA A 24 7.81 -7.67 5.72
C ALA A 24 7.83 -8.49 4.42
N ALA A 25 8.99 -8.98 3.98
CA ALA A 25 9.09 -9.86 2.82
C ALA A 25 8.31 -11.17 3.03
N ARG A 26 8.45 -11.81 4.20
CA ARG A 26 7.69 -13.01 4.56
C ARG A 26 6.19 -12.75 4.67
N ALA A 27 5.80 -11.61 5.27
CA ALA A 27 4.40 -11.22 5.39
C ALA A 27 3.79 -10.95 4.01
N ARG A 28 4.53 -10.31 3.10
CA ARG A 28 4.10 -10.09 1.72
C ARG A 28 3.90 -11.41 0.97
N GLN A 29 4.87 -12.31 1.06
CA GLN A 29 4.75 -13.65 0.45
C GLN A 29 3.48 -14.36 0.95
N ALA A 30 3.30 -14.45 2.27
CA ALA A 30 2.10 -15.07 2.84
C ALA A 30 0.81 -14.36 2.41
N PHE A 31 0.82 -13.03 2.29
CA PHE A 31 -0.33 -12.28 1.81
C PHE A 31 -0.75 -12.70 0.40
N PHE A 32 0.20 -12.84 -0.54
CA PHE A 32 -0.09 -13.32 -1.89
C PHE A 32 -0.42 -14.81 -1.98
N GLU A 33 0.17 -15.65 -1.12
CA GLU A 33 -0.11 -17.09 -1.09
C GLU A 33 -1.52 -17.41 -0.55
N PHE A 34 -2.01 -16.61 0.40
CA PHE A 34 -3.25 -16.89 1.12
C PHE A 34 -4.41 -15.93 0.82
N ASN A 35 -4.25 -14.98 -0.11
CA ASN A 35 -5.34 -14.10 -0.56
C ASN A 35 -5.50 -14.16 -2.09
N PRO A 36 -6.76 -14.10 -2.60
CA PRO A 36 -7.03 -14.17 -4.03
C PRO A 36 -6.73 -12.82 -4.70
N LEU A 37 -5.44 -12.51 -4.88
CA LEU A 37 -5.00 -11.29 -5.55
C LEU A 37 -4.65 -11.57 -7.01
N PRO A 38 -5.01 -10.67 -7.94
CA PRO A 38 -4.58 -10.80 -9.32
C PRO A 38 -3.07 -10.59 -9.42
N MET A 39 -2.37 -11.52 -10.08
CA MET A 39 -0.97 -11.34 -10.43
C MET A 39 -0.85 -10.34 -11.59
N ASN A 40 0.00 -9.32 -11.43
CA ASN A 40 0.34 -8.41 -12.51
C ASN A 40 1.69 -8.83 -13.09
N ALA A 41 1.77 -8.97 -14.43
CA ALA A 41 2.98 -9.45 -15.08
C ALA A 41 4.16 -8.47 -14.98
N ASP A 42 3.88 -7.17 -14.95
CA ASP A 42 4.90 -6.12 -14.88
C ASP A 42 5.38 -5.88 -13.44
N ASP A 43 4.53 -6.19 -12.46
CA ASP A 43 4.82 -6.07 -11.03
C ASP A 43 4.13 -7.21 -10.24
N PRO A 44 4.78 -8.38 -10.11
CA PRO A 44 4.23 -9.55 -9.42
C PRO A 44 3.94 -9.32 -7.93
N GLU A 45 4.54 -8.27 -7.33
CA GLU A 45 4.36 -7.93 -5.92
C GLU A 45 3.34 -6.79 -5.71
N ARG A 46 2.64 -6.36 -6.76
CA ARG A 46 1.69 -5.24 -6.70
C ARG A 46 0.43 -5.57 -5.90
N ILE A 47 0.18 -4.79 -4.85
CA ILE A 47 -1.00 -4.95 -3.97
C ILE A 47 -2.20 -4.08 -4.41
N TYR A 48 -1.92 -2.86 -4.86
CA TYR A 48 -2.96 -1.92 -5.29
C TYR A 48 -3.63 -2.38 -6.59
N ARG A 49 -4.95 -2.18 -6.68
CA ARG A 49 -5.78 -2.74 -7.77
C ARG A 49 -7.12 -2.04 -7.90
N ALA A 50 -7.74 -2.19 -9.07
CA ALA A 50 -9.10 -1.78 -9.33
C ALA A 50 -10.00 -3.00 -9.50
N VAL A 51 -11.19 -2.96 -8.92
CA VAL A 51 -12.23 -3.98 -9.05
C VAL A 51 -13.49 -3.29 -9.57
N PRO A 52 -13.86 -3.46 -10.85
CA PRO A 52 -15.08 -2.91 -11.39
C PRO A 52 -16.29 -3.69 -10.84
N CYS A 53 -17.31 -2.96 -10.39
CA CYS A 53 -18.56 -3.49 -9.86
C CYS A 53 -19.73 -3.01 -10.75
N GLY A 54 -19.71 -3.45 -12.01
CA GLY A 54 -20.69 -3.06 -13.01
C GLY A 54 -20.64 -1.55 -13.33
N PRO A 55 -21.73 -0.97 -13.86
CA PRO A 55 -21.76 0.47 -14.19
C PRO A 55 -21.87 1.37 -12.95
N LEU A 56 -22.10 0.80 -11.78
CA LEU A 56 -22.43 1.57 -10.58
C LEU A 56 -21.19 1.98 -9.79
N ALA A 57 -20.20 1.11 -9.64
CA ALA A 57 -19.05 1.42 -8.79
C ALA A 57 -17.75 0.84 -9.34
N ASP A 58 -16.67 1.60 -9.19
CA ASP A 58 -15.31 1.10 -9.28
C ASP A 58 -14.65 1.17 -7.90
N MET A 59 -14.16 0.03 -7.41
CA MET A 59 -13.43 -0.05 -6.15
C MET A 59 -11.92 -0.01 -6.40
N LEU A 60 -11.27 1.04 -5.89
CA LEU A 60 -9.84 1.33 -6.03
C LEU A 60 -9.17 1.05 -4.68
N ALA A 61 -8.56 -0.13 -4.54
CA ALA A 61 -7.84 -0.51 -3.35
C ALA A 61 -6.38 -0.05 -3.45
N LEU A 62 -5.96 0.78 -2.48
CA LEU A 62 -4.62 1.37 -2.43
C LEU A 62 -3.66 0.55 -1.56
N ASP A 63 -2.35 0.71 -1.81
CA ASP A 63 -1.29 0.27 -0.90
C ASP A 63 -0.61 1.51 -0.32
N LEU A 64 -0.83 1.78 0.97
CA LEU A 64 -0.23 2.93 1.67
C LEU A 64 0.91 2.52 2.61
N ARG A 65 1.41 1.28 2.50
CA ARG A 65 2.46 0.73 3.38
C ARG A 65 3.75 0.45 2.63
N SER A 66 3.67 -0.16 1.45
CA SER A 66 4.86 -0.62 0.72
C SER A 66 5.77 0.54 0.28
N TYR A 67 5.19 1.71 0.03
CA TYR A 67 5.91 2.87 -0.52
C TYR A 67 6.01 4.05 0.45
N ARG A 68 5.58 3.84 1.70
CA ARG A 68 5.50 4.88 2.72
C ARG A 68 6.89 5.27 3.22
N GLY A 69 7.08 6.56 3.47
CA GLY A 69 8.20 7.07 4.23
C GLY A 69 8.19 6.60 5.70
N PRO A 70 9.28 6.84 6.44
CA PRO A 70 9.37 6.55 7.87
C PRO A 70 8.25 7.22 8.67
N ASN A 71 7.94 6.65 9.83
CA ASN A 71 7.10 7.35 10.80
C ASN A 71 7.87 8.56 11.36
N SER A 72 7.16 9.66 11.54
CA SER A 72 7.69 10.96 11.94
C SER A 72 6.70 11.63 12.88
N THR A 73 6.94 12.90 13.23
CA THR A 73 5.97 13.72 13.96
C THR A 73 4.70 14.03 13.16
N ASN A 74 4.65 13.70 11.86
CA ASN A 74 3.56 14.03 10.94
C ASN A 74 3.27 15.54 10.87
N LEU A 75 4.32 16.36 10.97
CA LEU A 75 4.26 17.83 10.89
C LEU A 75 5.12 18.39 9.74
N GLN A 76 5.53 17.53 8.79
CA GLN A 76 6.29 17.96 7.62
C GLN A 76 5.47 18.93 6.78
N ARG A 77 6.13 19.99 6.32
CA ARG A 77 5.52 21.01 5.45
C ARG A 77 5.74 20.73 3.97
N ASP A 78 6.80 19.99 3.66
CA ASP A 78 7.22 19.70 2.30
C ASP A 78 6.93 18.24 1.93
N LEU A 79 6.55 18.02 0.67
CA LEU A 79 6.43 16.69 0.09
C LEU A 79 7.81 16.18 -0.29
N SER A 80 8.30 15.18 0.45
CA SER A 80 9.59 14.52 0.23
C SER A 80 9.43 13.00 0.39
N ASN A 81 10.53 12.26 0.23
CA ASN A 81 10.51 10.82 0.54
C ASN A 81 10.15 10.54 2.01
N ASP A 82 10.42 11.47 2.92
CA ASP A 82 10.15 11.31 4.35
C ASP A 82 8.68 11.53 4.73
N SER A 83 7.94 12.28 3.90
CA SER A 83 6.50 12.53 4.06
C SER A 83 5.63 11.73 3.08
N ARG A 84 6.24 10.86 2.27
CA ARG A 84 5.53 10.08 1.24
C ARG A 84 4.55 9.07 1.86
N VAL A 85 3.32 9.07 1.36
CA VAL A 85 2.28 8.08 1.72
C VAL A 85 2.06 7.04 0.61
N MET A 86 2.19 7.45 -0.65
CA MET A 86 2.01 6.58 -1.84
C MET A 86 3.23 6.63 -2.76
N GLY A 87 3.50 5.54 -3.47
CA GLY A 87 4.52 5.48 -4.51
C GLY A 87 4.11 6.28 -5.76
N ALA A 88 5.08 6.84 -6.47
CA ALA A 88 4.82 7.66 -7.66
C ALA A 88 4.03 6.91 -8.74
N GLN A 89 4.38 5.64 -8.99
CA GLN A 89 3.67 4.80 -9.96
C GLN A 89 2.22 4.54 -9.55
N GLN A 90 1.95 4.33 -8.26
CA GLN A 90 0.58 4.17 -7.75
C GLN A 90 -0.23 5.47 -7.89
N VAL A 91 0.39 6.64 -7.68
CA VAL A 91 -0.27 7.94 -7.88
C VAL A 91 -0.68 8.13 -9.33
N GLU A 92 0.23 7.88 -10.27
CA GLU A 92 -0.09 8.00 -11.71
C GLU A 92 -1.13 6.97 -12.15
N TRP A 93 -1.04 5.73 -11.65
CA TRP A 93 -2.06 4.71 -11.87
C TRP A 93 -3.43 5.15 -11.34
N LEU A 94 -3.51 5.69 -10.12
CA LEU A 94 -4.77 6.11 -9.52
C LEU A 94 -5.42 7.25 -10.32
N LYS A 95 -4.61 8.24 -10.75
CA LYS A 95 -5.09 9.32 -11.63
C LYS A 95 -5.66 8.77 -12.94
N ALA A 96 -4.95 7.83 -13.57
CA ALA A 96 -5.39 7.22 -14.82
C ALA A 96 -6.71 6.45 -14.65
N GLN A 97 -6.87 5.68 -13.56
CA GLN A 97 -8.10 4.94 -13.28
C GLN A 97 -9.29 5.86 -12.96
N LEU A 98 -9.05 6.94 -12.22
CA LEU A 98 -10.10 7.92 -11.95
C LEU A 98 -10.54 8.65 -13.23
N ALA A 99 -9.60 8.97 -14.12
CA ALA A 99 -9.87 9.64 -15.38
C ALA A 99 -10.61 8.76 -16.39
N SER A 100 -10.35 7.45 -16.40
CA SER A 100 -10.97 6.50 -17.34
C SER A 100 -12.32 5.93 -16.84
N SER A 101 -12.63 6.08 -15.55
CA SER A 101 -13.82 5.45 -14.94
C SER A 101 -15.13 6.19 -15.28
N HIS A 102 -16.04 5.46 -15.92
CA HIS A 102 -17.42 5.88 -16.19
C HIS A 102 -18.43 5.42 -15.13
N ALA A 103 -17.99 4.76 -14.06
CA ALA A 103 -18.88 4.29 -12.99
C ALA A 103 -19.54 5.46 -12.24
N VAL A 104 -20.76 5.26 -11.74
CA VAL A 104 -21.45 6.29 -10.94
C VAL A 104 -20.65 6.64 -9.68
N TRP A 105 -20.09 5.63 -9.02
CA TRP A 105 -19.32 5.77 -7.79
C TRP A 105 -17.86 5.33 -7.99
N LYS A 106 -16.94 6.08 -7.39
CA LYS A 106 -15.54 5.70 -7.26
C LYS A 106 -15.24 5.53 -5.77
N VAL A 107 -15.00 4.30 -5.35
CA VAL A 107 -14.76 3.96 -3.94
C VAL A 107 -13.26 3.78 -3.73
N ILE A 108 -12.65 4.62 -2.89
CA ILE A 108 -11.24 4.50 -2.53
C ILE A 108 -11.15 3.70 -1.23
N ALA A 109 -10.61 2.49 -1.30
CA ALA A 109 -10.35 1.64 -0.14
C ALA A 109 -8.89 1.80 0.28
N ASN A 110 -8.65 2.30 1.50
CA ASN A 110 -7.32 2.52 2.04
C ASN A 110 -7.16 1.85 3.42
N ASP A 111 -5.92 1.60 3.83
CA ASP A 111 -5.56 0.98 5.10
C ASP A 111 -5.04 1.98 6.16
N MET A 112 -5.08 3.27 5.84
CA MET A 112 -4.69 4.36 6.72
C MET A 112 -5.81 5.41 6.79
N PRO A 113 -6.26 5.78 8.01
CA PRO A 113 -7.31 6.79 8.20
C PRO A 113 -6.83 8.20 7.83
#